data_AF-A0A7C3H545-F1
#
_entry.id   AF-A0A7C3H545-F1
#
_cell.length_a   1.000
_cell.length_b   1.000
_cell.length_c   1.000
_cell.angle_alpha   90.00
_cell.angle_beta   90.00
_cell.angle_gamma   90.00
#
_symmetry.space_group_name_H-M   'P 1'
#
loop_
_entity.id
_entity.type
_entity.pdbx_description
1 polymer ?
#
loop_
_entity_poly.entity_id
_entity_poly.type
_entity_poly.pdbx_seq_one_letter_code
_entity_poly.pdbx_strand_id
1 'polypeptide(L)'
;MTADGTAVELDDCQDWRDQLRAAREAYAQLLDAYENVREVASARKISEVLQGVASTVARTFPYVGSALFVRDAASGSLYASATHGFGDPYRKLIKSSLDTGLTEWVLSERRIALSPMKWKGKHLLTVWVPLATADEEIGALSLVVESSVAELTQQQQNILLLIGTEAAIAIRNFRLVERTKLQAEALWNVKSYLESILDNMPNGLVSTDDDGRIALFNRVASELFEVDTDEAIGSLIEEVLSPDVAYVFRRMLVSGLRGGKLESREIEVQLSQGKVPLRIVPSVLRGGDGVATGMVFVVADLREEKELQELRR
;
A
#
# COMPACT_ATOMS: atom_id res chain seq x y z
N MET A 1 21.89 -77.67 -28.34
CA MET A 1 22.61 -76.46 -28.82
C MET A 1 21.55 -75.45 -29.16
N THR A 2 21.37 -74.42 -28.31
CA THR A 2 20.78 -73.09 -28.57
C THR A 2 20.66 -72.42 -27.21
N ALA A 3 21.69 -71.67 -26.83
CA ALA A 3 21.64 -70.71 -25.76
C ALA A 3 21.29 -69.37 -26.41
N ASP A 4 20.11 -68.85 -26.10
CA ASP A 4 19.66 -67.52 -26.53
C ASP A 4 18.92 -66.93 -25.33
N GLY A 5 19.55 -65.98 -24.64
CA GLY A 5 18.99 -65.44 -23.40
C GLY A 5 19.98 -64.71 -22.50
N THR A 6 20.75 -63.74 -23.00
CA THR A 6 21.53 -62.81 -22.16
C THR A 6 21.78 -61.47 -22.87
N ALA A 7 20.73 -60.78 -23.32
CA ALA A 7 20.86 -59.43 -23.87
C ALA A 7 19.80 -58.41 -23.40
N VAL A 8 18.83 -58.80 -22.55
CA VAL A 8 17.69 -57.94 -22.19
C VAL A 8 17.88 -57.21 -20.84
N GLU A 9 18.81 -57.62 -19.97
CA GLU A 9 18.89 -57.08 -18.59
C GLU A 9 19.78 -55.83 -18.41
N LEU A 10 20.59 -55.44 -19.41
CA LEU A 10 21.52 -54.31 -19.29
C LEU A 10 20.89 -52.96 -19.69
N ASP A 11 20.01 -52.93 -20.70
CA ASP A 11 19.35 -51.70 -21.15
C ASP A 11 18.33 -51.18 -20.12
N ASP A 12 17.56 -52.07 -19.48
CA ASP A 12 16.60 -51.70 -18.42
C ASP A 12 17.28 -51.08 -17.18
N CYS A 13 18.51 -51.51 -16.87
CA CYS A 13 19.27 -50.97 -15.75
C CYS A 13 19.87 -49.58 -16.05
N GLN A 14 20.12 -49.29 -17.32
CA GLN A 14 20.63 -48.00 -17.77
C GLN A 14 19.51 -46.96 -17.86
N ASP A 15 18.35 -47.35 -18.41
CA ASP A 15 17.13 -46.54 -18.43
C ASP A 15 16.66 -46.20 -16.99
N TRP A 16 16.65 -47.17 -16.08
CA TRP A 16 16.29 -46.93 -14.68
C TRP A 16 17.25 -45.95 -13.96
N ARG A 17 18.56 -46.01 -14.23
CA ARG A 17 19.53 -45.07 -13.65
C ARG A 17 19.38 -43.67 -14.20
N ASP A 18 19.04 -43.55 -15.48
CA ASP A 18 18.84 -42.25 -16.13
C ASP A 18 17.52 -41.62 -15.65
N GLN A 19 16.45 -42.41 -15.49
CA GLN A 19 15.21 -41.99 -14.84
C GLN A 19 15.42 -41.55 -13.38
N LEU A 20 16.21 -42.29 -12.61
CA LEU A 20 16.52 -41.95 -11.22
C LEU A 20 17.39 -40.69 -11.12
N ARG A 21 18.30 -40.46 -12.08
CA ARG A 21 19.08 -39.22 -12.19
C ARG A 21 18.18 -38.03 -12.52
N ALA A 22 17.34 -38.15 -13.54
CA ALA A 22 16.39 -37.12 -13.92
C ALA A 22 15.42 -36.77 -12.77
N ALA A 23 14.92 -37.78 -12.04
CA ALA A 23 14.06 -37.56 -10.87
C ALA A 23 14.78 -36.85 -9.72
N ARG A 24 16.05 -37.19 -9.45
CA ARG A 24 16.88 -36.50 -8.45
C ARG A 24 17.16 -35.05 -8.83
N GLU A 25 17.46 -34.80 -10.10
CA GLU A 25 17.67 -33.44 -10.63
C GLU A 25 16.39 -32.60 -10.54
N ALA A 26 15.23 -33.17 -10.90
CA ALA A 26 13.93 -32.51 -10.76
C ALA A 26 13.59 -32.21 -9.29
N TYR A 27 13.87 -33.13 -8.37
CA TYR A 27 13.62 -32.93 -6.94
C TYR A 27 14.51 -31.84 -6.33
N ALA A 28 15.80 -31.79 -6.69
CA ALA A 28 16.71 -30.73 -6.28
C ALA A 28 16.26 -29.36 -6.82
N GLN A 29 15.80 -29.29 -8.08
CA GLN A 29 15.26 -28.06 -8.66
C GLN A 29 14.00 -27.56 -7.92
N LEU A 30 13.14 -28.47 -7.47
CA LEU A 30 11.92 -28.12 -6.74
C LEU A 30 12.22 -27.62 -5.31
N LEU A 31 13.19 -28.21 -4.63
CA LEU A 31 13.67 -27.75 -3.32
C LEU A 31 14.29 -26.35 -3.40
N ASP A 32 15.14 -26.11 -4.39
CA ASP A 32 15.70 -24.78 -4.64
C ASP A 32 14.56 -23.78 -4.88
N ALA A 33 13.60 -24.11 -5.75
CA ALA A 33 12.44 -23.26 -6.01
C ALA A 33 11.65 -22.91 -4.74
N TYR A 34 11.46 -23.88 -3.83
CA TYR A 34 10.76 -23.68 -2.56
C TYR A 34 11.54 -22.80 -1.57
N GLU A 35 12.85 -22.98 -1.45
CA GLU A 35 13.69 -22.12 -0.59
C GLU A 35 13.66 -20.66 -1.05
N ASN A 36 13.60 -20.44 -2.37
CA ASN A 36 13.49 -19.09 -2.94
C ASN A 36 12.21 -18.38 -2.52
N VAL A 37 11.07 -19.07 -2.53
CA VAL A 37 9.78 -18.51 -2.06
C VAL A 37 9.91 -18.04 -0.62
N ARG A 38 10.61 -18.80 0.23
CA ARG A 38 10.81 -18.45 1.63
C ARG A 38 11.72 -17.23 1.83
N GLU A 39 12.85 -17.18 1.13
CA GLU A 39 13.76 -16.02 1.18
C GLU A 39 13.06 -14.75 0.70
N VAL A 40 12.40 -14.84 -0.45
CA VAL A 40 11.67 -13.74 -1.08
C VAL A 40 10.49 -13.27 -0.21
N ALA A 41 9.75 -14.19 0.42
CA ALA A 41 8.65 -13.85 1.33
C ALA A 41 9.13 -13.18 2.64
N SER A 42 10.38 -13.39 3.04
CA SER A 42 10.95 -12.80 4.27
C SER A 42 11.64 -11.44 4.06
N ALA A 43 11.76 -10.99 2.82
CA ALA A 43 12.44 -9.76 2.47
C ALA A 43 11.78 -8.52 3.11
N ARG A 44 12.60 -7.68 3.73
CA ARG A 44 12.17 -6.41 4.38
C ARG A 44 12.35 -5.20 3.48
N LYS A 45 13.03 -5.37 2.35
CA LYS A 45 13.25 -4.35 1.33
C LYS A 45 13.03 -4.95 -0.04
N ILE A 46 12.53 -4.15 -0.97
CA ILE A 46 12.43 -4.58 -2.38
C ILE A 46 13.78 -5.09 -2.88
N SER A 47 14.90 -4.44 -2.55
CA SER A 47 16.25 -4.85 -2.93
C SER A 47 16.62 -6.28 -2.52
N GLU A 48 16.12 -6.75 -1.37
CA GLU A 48 16.36 -8.11 -0.89
C GLU A 48 15.57 -9.12 -1.72
N VAL A 49 14.32 -8.80 -2.09
CA VAL A 49 13.54 -9.59 -3.07
C VAL A 49 14.30 -9.71 -4.38
N LEU A 50 14.78 -8.57 -4.92
CA LEU A 50 15.48 -8.57 -6.21
C LEU A 50 16.79 -9.37 -6.16
N GLN A 51 17.52 -9.28 -5.05
CA GLN A 51 18.76 -10.04 -4.85
C GLN A 51 18.49 -11.54 -4.70
N GLY A 52 17.43 -11.92 -3.97
CA GLY A 52 17.00 -13.31 -3.85
C GLY A 52 16.63 -13.92 -5.20
N VAL A 53 15.84 -13.20 -6.01
CA VAL A 53 15.47 -13.61 -7.37
C VAL A 53 16.69 -13.74 -8.27
N ALA A 54 17.62 -12.78 -8.24
CA ALA A 54 18.85 -12.87 -9.03
C ALA A 54 19.71 -14.08 -8.62
N SER A 55 19.87 -14.31 -7.32
CA SER A 55 20.66 -15.41 -6.77
C SER A 55 20.05 -16.78 -7.07
N THR A 56 18.71 -16.86 -7.00
CA THR A 56 17.91 -18.01 -7.43
C THR A 56 18.22 -18.39 -8.86
N VAL A 57 18.09 -17.42 -9.77
CA VAL A 57 18.30 -17.67 -11.19
C VAL A 57 19.75 -18.06 -11.47
N ALA A 58 20.70 -17.55 -10.69
CA ALA A 58 22.12 -17.89 -10.83
C ALA A 58 22.41 -19.36 -10.48
N ARG A 59 21.66 -19.93 -9.52
CA ARG A 59 21.77 -21.35 -9.15
C ARG A 59 21.12 -22.25 -10.20
N THR A 60 20.00 -21.81 -10.77
CA THR A 60 19.19 -22.63 -11.69
C THR A 60 19.64 -22.55 -13.14
N PHE A 61 20.22 -21.42 -13.57
CA PHE A 61 20.55 -21.18 -14.96
C PHE A 61 21.92 -20.50 -15.09
N PRO A 62 22.92 -21.13 -15.73
CA PRO A 62 24.22 -20.50 -15.92
C PRO A 62 24.10 -19.30 -16.83
N TYR A 63 24.42 -18.11 -16.31
CA TYR A 63 24.39 -16.87 -17.07
C TYR A 63 25.66 -16.05 -16.87
N VAL A 64 25.96 -15.19 -17.83
CA VAL A 64 27.08 -14.23 -17.82
C VAL A 64 26.73 -13.00 -16.97
N GLY A 65 25.49 -12.55 -17.05
CA GLY A 65 24.93 -11.66 -16.04
C GLY A 65 23.42 -11.48 -16.20
N SER A 66 22.84 -10.74 -15.27
CA SER A 66 21.40 -10.50 -15.20
C SER A 66 21.09 -9.06 -14.82
N ALA A 67 19.92 -8.59 -15.23
CA ALA A 67 19.39 -7.31 -14.80
C ALA A 67 17.88 -7.42 -14.58
N LEU A 68 17.42 -6.84 -13.48
CA LEU A 68 16.02 -6.76 -13.14
C LEU A 68 15.49 -5.37 -13.46
N PHE A 69 14.43 -5.33 -14.24
CA PHE A 69 13.72 -4.12 -14.60
C PHE A 69 12.37 -4.10 -13.91
N VAL A 70 12.06 -2.98 -13.27
CA VAL A 70 10.81 -2.80 -12.54
C VAL A 70 10.13 -1.56 -13.09
N ARG A 71 8.81 -1.62 -13.24
CA ARG A 71 8.00 -0.50 -13.70
C ARG A 71 7.83 0.50 -12.57
N ASP A 72 8.23 1.74 -12.81
CA ASP A 72 7.97 2.84 -11.89
C ASP A 72 6.46 3.13 -11.82
N ALA A 73 5.93 3.27 -10.61
CA ALA A 73 4.49 3.42 -10.40
C ALA A 73 3.97 4.81 -10.83
N ALA A 74 4.83 5.84 -10.89
CA ALA A 74 4.43 7.20 -11.21
C ALA A 74 4.52 7.50 -12.71
N SER A 75 5.63 7.10 -13.33
CA SER A 75 5.90 7.35 -14.75
C SER A 75 5.46 6.22 -15.68
N GLY A 76 5.22 5.01 -15.14
CA GLY A 76 4.94 3.82 -15.94
C GLY A 76 6.15 3.28 -16.71
N SER A 77 7.31 3.93 -16.60
CA SER A 77 8.53 3.54 -17.31
C SER A 77 9.28 2.43 -16.58
N LEU A 78 9.86 1.49 -17.33
CA LEU A 78 10.75 0.49 -16.78
C LEU A 78 12.11 1.11 -16.45
N TYR A 79 12.66 0.78 -15.29
CA TYR A 79 14.04 1.14 -14.93
C TYR A 79 14.79 -0.07 -14.37
N ALA A 80 16.11 -0.09 -14.57
CA ALA A 80 16.96 -1.14 -14.02
C ALA A 80 17.10 -0.98 -12.50
N SER A 81 16.54 -1.90 -11.74
CA SER A 81 16.52 -1.86 -10.28
C SER A 81 17.63 -2.70 -9.64
N ALA A 82 18.15 -3.72 -10.34
CA ALA A 82 19.27 -4.54 -9.87
C ALA A 82 20.05 -5.13 -11.05
N THR A 83 21.36 -5.36 -10.86
CA THR A 83 22.25 -5.98 -11.87
C THR A 83 23.22 -6.95 -11.20
N HIS A 84 23.48 -8.10 -11.82
CA HIS A 84 24.44 -9.10 -11.36
C HIS A 84 25.33 -9.57 -12.52
N GLY A 85 26.58 -9.95 -12.23
CA GLY A 85 27.51 -10.56 -13.21
C GLY A 85 28.23 -9.58 -14.15
N PHE A 86 27.77 -8.33 -14.28
CA PHE A 86 28.40 -7.33 -15.15
C PHE A 86 28.86 -6.06 -14.42
N GLY A 87 29.99 -5.49 -14.86
CA GLY A 87 30.53 -4.20 -14.39
C GLY A 87 29.95 -2.97 -15.10
N ASP A 88 30.44 -1.78 -14.73
CA ASP A 88 29.88 -0.46 -15.14
C ASP A 88 29.65 -0.22 -16.64
N PRO A 89 30.49 -0.69 -17.59
CA PRO A 89 30.24 -0.49 -19.02
C PRO A 89 28.93 -1.14 -19.50
N TYR A 90 28.51 -2.23 -18.85
CA TYR A 90 27.30 -2.97 -19.20
C TYR A 90 26.03 -2.25 -18.71
N ARG A 91 26.10 -1.54 -17.57
CA ARG A 91 24.98 -0.74 -17.03
C ARG A 91 24.50 0.35 -18.00
N LYS A 92 25.40 0.93 -18.80
CA LYS A 92 25.03 1.92 -19.83
C LYS A 92 24.24 1.29 -20.98
N LEU A 93 24.56 0.06 -21.34
CA LEU A 93 23.95 -0.67 -22.45
C LEU A 93 22.56 -1.23 -22.10
N ILE A 94 22.36 -1.54 -20.82
CA ILE A 94 21.05 -1.87 -20.22
C ILE A 94 20.05 -0.72 -20.43
N LYS A 95 20.46 0.54 -20.19
CA LYS A 95 19.58 1.71 -20.37
C LYS A 95 19.09 1.87 -21.81
N SER A 96 19.98 1.66 -22.80
CA SER A 96 19.59 1.74 -24.22
C SER A 96 18.74 0.57 -24.71
N SER A 97 18.68 -0.54 -23.95
CA SER A 97 17.92 -1.74 -24.34
C SER A 97 16.44 -1.67 -23.96
N LEU A 98 16.07 -0.77 -23.04
CA LEU A 98 14.70 -0.54 -22.58
C LEU A 98 13.80 0.12 -23.65
N ASP A 99 14.38 0.75 -24.66
CA ASP A 99 13.66 1.50 -25.70
C ASP A 99 13.24 0.65 -26.93
N THR A 100 13.39 -0.68 -26.86
CA THR A 100 13.28 -1.55 -28.05
C THR A 100 11.89 -2.12 -28.31
N GLY A 101 10.88 -1.80 -27.49
CA GLY A 101 9.51 -2.36 -27.57
C GLY A 101 9.40 -3.85 -27.18
N LEU A 102 10.52 -4.56 -27.14
CA LEU A 102 10.61 -5.97 -26.76
C LEU A 102 10.18 -6.22 -25.31
N THR A 103 10.57 -5.32 -24.39
CA THR A 103 10.19 -5.41 -22.98
C THR A 103 8.69 -5.25 -22.78
N GLU A 104 8.05 -4.38 -23.54
CA GLU A 104 6.60 -4.21 -23.52
C GLU A 104 5.89 -5.45 -24.07
N TRP A 105 6.41 -6.02 -25.16
CA TRP A 105 5.90 -7.27 -25.73
C TRP A 105 6.02 -8.46 -24.77
N VAL A 106 7.16 -8.61 -24.09
CA VAL A 106 7.39 -9.67 -23.09
C VAL A 106 6.37 -9.59 -21.97
N LEU A 107 6.06 -8.36 -21.52
CA LEU A 107 5.08 -8.09 -20.48
C LEU A 107 3.64 -8.36 -20.95
N SER A 108 3.26 -7.86 -22.13
CA SER A 108 1.90 -7.98 -22.65
C SER A 108 1.54 -9.42 -23.02
N GLU A 109 2.47 -10.13 -23.68
CA GLU A 109 2.27 -11.53 -24.08
C GLU A 109 2.55 -12.51 -22.94
N ARG A 110 3.21 -12.08 -21.87
CA ARG A 110 3.63 -12.91 -20.73
C ARG A 110 4.43 -14.14 -21.15
N ARG A 111 5.33 -13.93 -22.12
CA ARG A 111 6.17 -14.98 -22.70
C ARG A 111 7.63 -14.58 -22.67
N ILE A 112 8.48 -15.61 -22.59
CA ILE A 112 9.91 -15.42 -22.71
C ILE A 112 10.25 -14.98 -24.12
N ALA A 113 11.10 -13.95 -24.25
CA ALA A 113 11.67 -13.55 -25.51
C ALA A 113 13.17 -13.74 -25.52
N LEU A 114 13.72 -14.03 -26.71
CA LEU A 114 15.13 -14.20 -26.93
C LEU A 114 15.61 -13.11 -27.88
N SER A 115 16.57 -12.31 -27.43
CA SER A 115 17.17 -11.26 -28.25
C SER A 115 18.67 -11.52 -28.41
N PRO A 116 19.17 -11.76 -29.63
CA PRO A 116 20.59 -11.88 -29.87
C PRO A 116 21.29 -10.55 -29.60
N MET A 117 22.50 -10.62 -29.08
CA MET A 117 23.32 -9.45 -28.72
C MET A 117 24.79 -9.70 -29.06
N LYS A 118 25.49 -8.66 -29.49
CA LYS A 118 26.95 -8.70 -29.65
C LYS A 118 27.61 -7.84 -28.58
N TRP A 119 28.57 -8.39 -27.86
CA TRP A 119 29.31 -7.67 -26.82
C TRP A 119 30.79 -8.06 -26.84
N LYS A 120 31.69 -7.07 -26.91
CA LYS A 120 33.15 -7.24 -27.10
C LYS A 120 33.55 -8.42 -28.02
N GLY A 121 32.89 -8.51 -29.18
CA GLY A 121 33.17 -9.55 -30.19
C GLY A 121 32.60 -10.94 -29.89
N LYS A 122 31.98 -11.16 -28.73
CA LYS A 122 31.21 -12.38 -28.44
C LYS A 122 29.77 -12.23 -28.92
N HIS A 123 29.24 -13.33 -29.45
CA HIS A 123 27.81 -13.50 -29.66
C HIS A 123 27.18 -13.99 -28.35
N LEU A 124 26.23 -13.23 -27.83
CA LEU A 124 25.47 -13.52 -26.62
C LEU A 124 23.97 -13.58 -26.96
N LEU A 125 23.20 -14.17 -26.06
CA LEU A 125 21.74 -14.19 -26.13
C LEU A 125 21.18 -13.60 -24.84
N THR A 126 20.24 -12.67 -24.97
CA THR A 126 19.48 -12.14 -23.84
C THR A 126 18.13 -12.85 -23.77
N VAL A 127 17.90 -13.57 -22.67
CA VAL A 127 16.63 -14.15 -22.28
C VAL A 127 15.85 -13.12 -21.47
N TRP A 128 14.68 -12.75 -21.95
CA TRP A 128 13.76 -11.86 -21.27
C TRP A 128 12.64 -12.68 -20.64
N VAL A 129 12.47 -12.53 -19.33
CA VAL A 129 11.46 -13.22 -18.55
C VAL A 129 10.50 -12.18 -17.99
N PRO A 130 9.18 -12.32 -18.21
CA PRO A 130 8.21 -11.40 -17.65
C PRO A 130 8.12 -11.55 -16.12
N LEU A 131 8.03 -10.42 -15.43
CA LEU A 131 7.65 -10.33 -14.04
C LEU A 131 6.23 -9.76 -14.02
N ALA A 132 5.24 -10.64 -14.14
CA ALA A 132 3.85 -10.25 -14.18
C ALA A 132 3.01 -11.23 -13.37
N THR A 133 1.92 -10.71 -12.81
CA THR A 133 0.83 -11.50 -12.24
C THR A 133 -0.33 -11.57 -13.23
N ALA A 134 -1.43 -12.23 -12.87
CA ALA A 134 -2.63 -12.28 -13.71
C ALA A 134 -3.17 -10.88 -14.06
N ASP A 135 -3.00 -9.91 -13.17
CA ASP A 135 -3.67 -8.60 -13.24
C ASP A 135 -2.71 -7.42 -13.36
N GLU A 136 -1.40 -7.65 -13.21
CA GLU A 136 -0.41 -6.57 -13.09
C GLU A 136 0.94 -6.93 -13.73
N GLU A 137 1.46 -6.01 -14.55
CA GLU A 137 2.79 -6.07 -15.15
C GLU A 137 3.81 -5.31 -14.30
N ILE A 138 4.68 -6.04 -13.61
CA ILE A 138 5.60 -5.47 -12.63
C ILE A 138 6.94 -5.11 -13.25
N GLY A 139 7.38 -5.90 -14.25
CA GLY A 139 8.59 -5.60 -15.01
C GLY A 139 9.16 -6.82 -15.73
N ALA A 140 10.47 -6.81 -15.98
CA ALA A 140 11.12 -7.88 -16.74
C ALA A 140 12.46 -8.24 -16.11
N LEU A 141 12.82 -9.51 -16.14
CA LEU A 141 14.15 -10.01 -15.82
C LEU A 141 14.88 -10.30 -17.13
N SER A 142 16.06 -9.72 -17.30
CA SER A 142 16.97 -10.10 -18.38
C SER A 142 18.09 -10.99 -17.85
N LEU A 143 18.38 -12.07 -18.59
CA LEU A 143 19.49 -12.97 -18.35
C LEU A 143 20.32 -13.04 -19.62
N VAL A 144 21.63 -12.89 -19.50
CA VAL A 144 22.51 -12.89 -20.67
C VAL A 144 23.36 -14.14 -20.61
N VAL A 145 23.26 -14.95 -21.66
CA VAL A 145 23.93 -16.25 -21.77
C VAL A 145 24.80 -16.30 -23.01
N GLU A 146 25.76 -17.23 -23.02
CA GLU A 146 26.54 -17.49 -24.23
C GLU A 146 25.67 -18.19 -25.30
N SER A 147 25.90 -17.85 -26.57
CA SER A 147 25.07 -18.33 -27.69
C SER A 147 25.13 -19.85 -27.92
N SER A 148 26.05 -20.56 -27.27
CA SER A 148 26.15 -22.01 -27.30
C SER A 148 25.04 -22.72 -26.50
N VAL A 149 24.28 -21.99 -25.68
CA VAL A 149 23.13 -22.47 -24.88
C VAL A 149 21.80 -22.25 -25.64
N ALA A 150 21.83 -22.22 -26.98
CA ALA A 150 20.78 -21.65 -27.85
C ALA A 150 19.39 -22.31 -27.82
N GLU A 151 19.21 -23.47 -27.18
CA GLU A 151 17.90 -24.12 -27.05
C GLU A 151 17.47 -24.18 -25.59
N LEU A 152 16.75 -23.15 -25.15
CA LEU A 152 16.02 -23.22 -23.88
C LEU A 152 14.98 -24.33 -23.98
N THR A 153 15.17 -25.40 -23.19
CA THR A 153 14.19 -26.47 -23.12
C THR A 153 12.87 -25.95 -22.56
N GLN A 154 11.76 -26.63 -22.88
CA GLN A 154 10.45 -26.25 -22.35
C GLN A 154 10.44 -26.25 -20.81
N GLN A 155 11.17 -27.16 -20.17
CA GLN A 155 11.32 -27.21 -18.72
C GLN A 155 12.03 -25.96 -18.19
N GLN A 156 13.11 -25.52 -18.83
CA GLN A 156 13.82 -24.29 -18.44
C GLN A 156 12.94 -23.04 -18.60
N GLN A 157 12.16 -22.97 -19.68
CA GLN A 157 11.21 -21.87 -19.88
C GLN A 157 10.15 -21.83 -18.77
N ASN A 158 9.59 -22.99 -18.42
CA ASN A 158 8.58 -23.09 -17.35
C ASN A 158 9.14 -22.66 -15.99
N ILE A 159 10.38 -23.06 -15.67
CA ILE A 159 11.06 -22.67 -14.43
C ILE A 159 11.31 -21.16 -14.40
N LEU A 160 11.80 -20.58 -15.49
CA LEU A 160 12.03 -19.13 -15.58
C LEU A 160 10.73 -18.33 -15.43
N LEU A 161 9.65 -18.77 -16.09
CA LEU A 161 8.32 -18.16 -15.95
C LEU A 161 7.78 -18.27 -14.52
N LEU A 162 7.99 -19.41 -13.86
CA LEU A 162 7.63 -19.59 -12.45
C LEU A 162 8.39 -18.60 -11.57
N ILE A 163 9.72 -18.52 -11.71
CA ILE A 163 10.55 -17.55 -10.95
C ILE A 163 10.09 -16.12 -11.22
N GLY A 164 9.80 -15.78 -12.48
CA GLY A 164 9.30 -14.45 -12.84
C GLY A 164 7.96 -14.12 -12.18
N THR A 165 7.05 -15.08 -12.12
CA THR A 165 5.74 -14.93 -11.47
C THR A 165 5.88 -14.79 -9.95
N GLU A 166 6.70 -15.62 -9.31
CA GLU A 166 6.96 -15.55 -7.86
C GLU A 166 7.60 -14.22 -7.46
N ALA A 167 8.61 -13.79 -8.24
CA ALA A 167 9.24 -12.48 -8.08
C ALA A 167 8.21 -11.34 -8.22
N ALA A 168 7.31 -11.45 -9.20
CA ALA A 168 6.24 -10.48 -9.41
C ALA A 168 5.32 -10.41 -8.17
N ILE A 169 4.81 -11.55 -7.69
CA ILE A 169 3.94 -11.60 -6.50
C ILE A 169 4.62 -10.95 -5.29
N ALA A 170 5.90 -11.26 -5.06
CA ALA A 170 6.63 -10.71 -3.93
C ALA A 170 6.86 -9.20 -4.02
N ILE A 171 7.24 -8.69 -5.19
CA ILE A 171 7.39 -7.25 -5.43
C ILE A 171 6.05 -6.54 -5.21
N ARG A 172 4.94 -7.12 -5.70
CA ARG A 172 3.59 -6.57 -5.51
C ARG A 172 3.23 -6.50 -4.03
N ASN A 173 3.42 -7.59 -3.30
CA ASN A 173 3.11 -7.66 -1.88
C ASN A 173 3.93 -6.65 -1.08
N PHE A 174 5.22 -6.52 -1.41
CA PHE A 174 6.09 -5.52 -0.79
C PHE A 174 5.56 -4.09 -1.01
N ARG A 175 5.24 -3.73 -2.27
CA ARG A 175 4.67 -2.42 -2.62
C ARG A 175 3.35 -2.15 -1.92
N LEU A 176 2.49 -3.16 -1.82
CA LEU A 176 1.20 -3.04 -1.14
C LEU A 176 1.37 -2.76 0.36
N VAL A 177 2.26 -3.50 1.02
CA VAL A 177 2.57 -3.30 2.45
C VAL A 177 3.15 -1.91 2.68
N GLU A 178 4.12 -1.49 1.85
CA GLU A 178 4.74 -0.17 1.96
C GLU A 178 3.72 0.96 1.77
N ARG A 179 2.88 0.88 0.74
CA ARG A 179 1.81 1.86 0.50
C ARG A 179 0.82 1.93 1.66
N THR A 180 0.39 0.78 2.17
CA THR A 180 -0.54 0.70 3.30
C THR A 180 0.05 1.35 4.54
N LYS A 181 1.33 1.11 4.81
CA LYS A 181 2.04 1.72 5.93
C LYS A 181 2.10 3.24 5.80
N LEU A 182 2.51 3.75 4.63
CA LEU A 182 2.57 5.20 4.39
C LEU A 182 1.19 5.87 4.52
N GLN A 183 0.12 5.21 4.06
CA GLN A 183 -1.25 5.70 4.23
C GLN A 183 -1.68 5.72 5.70
N ALA A 184 -1.35 4.68 6.46
CA ALA A 184 -1.65 4.61 7.89
C ALA A 184 -0.90 5.71 8.67
N GLU A 185 0.38 5.93 8.36
CA GLU A 185 1.18 7.02 8.95
C GLU A 185 0.60 8.40 8.61
N ALA A 186 0.20 8.63 7.35
CA ALA A 186 -0.44 9.87 6.94
C ALA A 186 -1.77 10.12 7.69
N LEU A 187 -2.61 9.09 7.80
CA LEU A 187 -3.87 9.17 8.53
C LEU A 187 -3.65 9.44 10.02
N TRP A 188 -2.67 8.76 10.62
CA TRP A 188 -2.31 8.96 12.03
C TRP A 188 -1.81 10.39 12.29
N ASN A 189 -0.98 10.93 11.40
CA ASN A 189 -0.50 12.31 11.51
C ASN A 189 -1.65 13.33 11.43
N VAL A 190 -2.58 13.14 10.49
CA VAL A 190 -3.77 14.02 10.37
C VAL A 190 -4.65 13.90 11.61
N LYS A 191 -4.91 12.68 12.09
CA LYS A 191 -5.71 12.45 13.29
C LYS A 191 -5.07 13.12 14.52
N SER A 192 -3.80 12.88 14.78
CA SER A 192 -3.05 13.46 15.90
C SER A 192 -3.02 14.99 15.84
N TYR A 193 -2.87 15.56 14.65
CA TYR A 193 -2.95 17.00 14.44
C TYR A 193 -4.33 17.57 14.79
N LEU A 194 -5.42 16.92 14.36
CA LEU A 194 -6.79 17.34 14.68
C LEU A 194 -7.09 17.20 16.17
N GLU A 195 -6.70 16.09 16.81
CA GLU A 195 -6.83 15.91 18.27
C GLU A 195 -6.09 17.01 19.02
N SER A 196 -4.87 17.33 18.63
CA SER A 196 -4.10 18.43 19.23
C SER A 196 -4.78 19.80 19.07
N ILE A 197 -5.40 20.08 17.92
CA ILE A 197 -6.19 21.32 17.73
C ILE A 197 -7.39 21.33 18.68
N LEU A 198 -8.12 20.23 18.77
CA LEU A 198 -9.33 20.12 19.58
C LEU A 198 -9.03 20.23 21.08
N ASP A 199 -7.93 19.63 21.54
CA ASP A 199 -7.50 19.63 22.95
C ASP A 199 -7.01 21.00 23.43
N ASN A 200 -6.40 21.77 22.53
CA ASN A 200 -5.88 23.12 22.80
C ASN A 200 -6.89 24.23 22.48
N MET A 201 -8.08 23.91 21.98
CA MET A 201 -9.11 24.91 21.74
C MET A 201 -9.66 25.40 23.09
N PRO A 202 -9.73 26.72 23.34
CA PRO A 202 -10.24 27.26 24.60
C PRO A 202 -11.77 27.25 24.69
N ASN A 203 -12.46 26.91 23.59
CA ASN A 203 -13.91 26.91 23.49
C ASN A 203 -14.43 25.47 23.40
N GLY A 204 -15.65 25.27 23.91
CA GLY A 204 -16.42 24.06 23.67
C GLY A 204 -16.74 23.93 22.19
N LEU A 205 -16.60 22.72 21.65
CA LEU A 205 -16.98 22.39 20.29
C LEU A 205 -17.95 21.22 20.33
N VAL A 206 -19.13 21.44 19.77
CA VAL A 206 -20.18 20.43 19.64
C VAL A 206 -20.56 20.35 18.17
N SER A 207 -20.55 19.17 17.57
CA SER A 207 -21.15 18.98 16.24
C SER A 207 -22.27 17.96 16.30
N THR A 208 -23.27 18.13 15.44
CA THR A 208 -24.36 17.18 15.27
C THR A 208 -24.51 16.79 13.81
N ASP A 209 -25.15 15.65 13.55
CA ASP A 209 -25.77 15.35 12.26
C ASP A 209 -27.06 16.17 12.04
N ASP A 210 -27.80 15.87 10.97
CA ASP A 210 -29.05 16.51 10.59
C ASP A 210 -30.24 16.13 11.49
N ASP A 211 -30.17 14.98 12.17
CA ASP A 211 -31.14 14.56 13.19
C ASP A 211 -30.83 15.14 14.59
N GLY A 212 -29.68 15.77 14.77
CA GLY A 212 -29.26 16.36 16.04
C GLY A 212 -28.53 15.39 16.97
N ARG A 213 -28.05 14.26 16.47
CA ARG A 213 -27.17 13.36 17.21
C ARG A 213 -25.76 13.92 17.23
N ILE A 214 -25.14 13.91 18.40
CA ILE A 214 -23.81 14.48 18.58
C ILE A 214 -22.77 13.61 17.87
N ALA A 215 -21.97 14.23 16.99
CA ALA A 215 -20.88 13.59 16.27
C ALA A 215 -19.49 14.00 16.80
N LEU A 216 -19.40 15.16 17.47
CA LEU A 216 -18.17 15.64 18.12
C LEU A 216 -18.55 16.38 19.38
N PHE A 217 -17.82 16.11 20.45
CA PHE A 217 -17.93 16.79 21.73
C PHE A 217 -16.52 16.90 22.31
N ASN A 218 -15.90 18.09 22.23
CA ASN A 218 -14.50 18.22 22.69
C ASN A 218 -14.40 18.28 24.22
N ARG A 219 -13.17 18.13 24.74
CA ARG A 219 -12.88 18.19 26.18
C ARG A 219 -13.47 19.42 26.87
N VAL A 220 -13.38 20.60 26.25
CA VAL A 220 -13.93 21.84 26.84
C VAL A 220 -15.45 21.81 26.91
N ALA A 221 -16.14 21.24 25.91
CA ALA A 221 -17.59 21.04 25.98
C ALA A 221 -17.96 20.04 27.09
N SER A 222 -17.17 18.96 27.24
CA SER A 222 -17.32 17.99 28.32
C SER A 222 -17.17 18.61 29.70
N GLU A 223 -16.13 19.41 29.92
CA GLU A 223 -15.91 20.14 31.16
C GLU A 223 -16.99 21.20 31.41
N LEU A 224 -17.42 21.91 30.36
CA LEU A 224 -18.41 22.97 30.47
C LEU A 224 -19.81 22.43 30.82
N PHE A 225 -20.23 21.36 30.14
CA PHE A 225 -21.57 20.78 30.32
C PHE A 225 -21.61 19.62 31.33
N GLU A 226 -20.46 19.22 31.88
CA GLU A 226 -20.29 18.11 32.83
C GLU A 226 -20.85 16.76 32.30
N VAL A 227 -20.58 16.48 31.03
CA VAL A 227 -20.97 15.25 30.34
C VAL A 227 -19.72 14.57 29.79
N ASP A 228 -19.61 13.26 29.98
CA ASP A 228 -18.53 12.48 29.37
C ASP A 228 -18.63 12.48 27.83
N THR A 229 -17.48 12.64 27.17
CA THR A 229 -17.42 12.70 25.70
C THR A 229 -17.95 11.42 25.05
N ASP A 230 -17.61 10.25 25.60
CA ASP A 230 -18.00 8.96 25.03
C ASP A 230 -19.50 8.67 25.25
N GLU A 231 -20.09 9.23 26.32
CA GLU A 231 -21.55 9.18 26.55
C GLU A 231 -22.33 10.16 25.66
N ALA A 232 -21.73 11.31 25.35
CA ALA A 232 -22.34 12.33 24.51
C ALA A 232 -22.42 11.89 23.03
N ILE A 233 -21.36 11.27 22.50
CA ILE A 233 -21.27 10.89 21.08
C ILE A 233 -22.35 9.86 20.73
N GLY A 234 -23.10 10.14 19.66
CA GLY A 234 -24.19 9.30 19.15
C GLY A 234 -25.55 9.57 19.80
N SER A 235 -25.58 10.22 20.97
CA SER A 235 -26.79 10.60 21.70
C SER A 235 -27.44 11.86 21.10
N LEU A 236 -28.74 12.04 21.28
CA LEU A 236 -29.40 13.26 20.84
C LEU A 236 -28.99 14.43 21.74
N ILE A 237 -28.77 15.61 21.17
CA ILE A 237 -28.35 16.78 21.95
C ILE A 237 -29.34 17.18 23.06
N GLU A 238 -30.62 16.82 22.90
CA GLU A 238 -31.69 17.03 23.88
C GLU A 238 -31.65 16.05 25.06
N GLU A 239 -31.01 14.88 24.88
CA GLU A 239 -30.81 13.88 25.93
C GLU A 239 -29.58 14.21 26.78
N VAL A 240 -28.62 14.92 26.18
CA VAL A 240 -27.30 15.20 26.76
C VAL A 240 -27.27 16.53 27.50
N LEU A 241 -27.89 17.59 26.95
CA LEU A 241 -27.83 18.93 27.51
C LEU A 241 -29.10 19.28 28.29
N SER A 242 -29.00 20.23 29.22
CA SER A 242 -30.18 20.72 29.96
C SER A 242 -31.24 21.30 29.00
N PRO A 243 -32.54 21.22 29.34
CA PRO A 243 -33.61 21.63 28.42
C PRO A 243 -33.47 23.05 27.86
N ASP A 244 -32.97 23.98 28.68
CA ASP A 244 -32.75 25.38 28.28
C ASP A 244 -31.66 25.50 27.20
N VAL A 245 -30.56 24.77 27.38
CA VAL A 245 -29.44 24.74 26.41
C VAL A 245 -29.85 24.01 25.14
N ALA A 246 -30.42 22.81 25.30
CA ALA A 246 -30.87 21.97 24.19
C ALA A 246 -31.87 22.71 23.28
N TYR A 247 -32.79 23.49 23.85
CA TYR A 247 -33.74 24.29 23.09
C TYR A 247 -33.04 25.32 22.16
N VAL A 248 -31.98 25.98 22.65
CA VAL A 248 -31.20 26.94 21.84
C VAL A 248 -30.49 26.23 20.69
N PHE A 249 -29.81 25.12 20.97
CA PHE A 249 -29.11 24.33 19.95
C PHE A 249 -30.08 23.79 18.90
N ARG A 250 -31.21 23.22 19.32
CA ARG A 250 -32.25 22.70 18.40
C ARG A 250 -32.82 23.77 17.50
N ARG A 251 -33.09 24.97 18.05
CA ARG A 251 -33.55 26.13 17.27
C ARG A 251 -32.53 26.53 16.20
N MET A 252 -31.25 26.52 16.54
CA MET A 252 -30.17 26.81 15.59
C MET A 252 -30.03 25.69 14.55
N LEU A 253 -30.11 24.42 14.95
CA LEU A 253 -30.12 23.23 14.08
C LEU A 253 -31.20 23.34 13.00
N VAL A 254 -32.45 23.49 13.41
CA VAL A 254 -33.59 23.58 12.49
C VAL A 254 -33.47 24.80 11.56
N SER A 255 -32.98 25.94 12.08
CA SER A 255 -32.75 27.13 11.26
C SER A 255 -31.66 26.90 10.22
N GLY A 256 -30.51 26.36 10.63
CA GLY A 256 -29.35 26.13 9.77
C GLY A 256 -29.62 25.14 8.65
N LEU A 257 -30.26 24.00 8.97
CA LEU A 257 -30.62 22.97 7.98
C LEU A 257 -31.62 23.48 6.93
N ARG A 258 -32.49 24.43 7.31
CA ARG A 258 -33.45 25.07 6.39
C ARG A 258 -32.86 26.24 5.59
N GLY A 259 -31.56 26.50 5.70
CA GLY A 259 -30.92 27.66 5.06
C GLY A 259 -31.31 29.01 5.66
N GLY A 260 -31.79 29.00 6.91
CA GLY A 260 -32.11 30.20 7.67
C GLY A 260 -30.84 30.97 8.07
N LYS A 261 -31.03 32.21 8.54
CA LYS A 261 -29.93 33.04 9.03
C LYS A 261 -29.41 32.45 10.35
N LEU A 262 -28.11 32.17 10.39
CA LEU A 262 -27.40 31.76 11.60
C LEU A 262 -26.67 32.98 12.17
N GLU A 263 -26.94 33.28 13.44
CA GLU A 263 -26.32 34.39 14.15
C GLU A 263 -25.75 33.86 15.48
N SER A 264 -24.61 34.42 15.88
CA SER A 264 -24.06 34.15 17.20
C SER A 264 -25.00 34.69 18.28
N ARG A 265 -25.15 33.95 19.38
CA ARG A 265 -25.99 34.37 20.51
C ARG A 265 -25.22 34.27 21.81
N GLU A 266 -25.41 35.27 22.67
CA GLU A 266 -25.02 35.21 24.07
C GLU A 266 -26.24 34.83 24.91
N ILE A 267 -26.10 33.80 25.73
CA ILE A 267 -27.14 33.29 26.61
C ILE A 267 -26.57 33.11 28.01
N GLU A 268 -27.40 33.28 29.04
CA GLU A 268 -27.07 32.83 30.39
C GLU A 268 -27.75 31.50 30.64
N VAL A 269 -26.98 30.50 31.03
CA VAL A 269 -27.48 29.15 31.32
C VAL A 269 -27.23 28.80 32.77
N GLN A 270 -28.18 28.09 33.36
CA GLN A 270 -28.01 27.54 34.70
C GLN A 270 -27.35 26.16 34.57
N LEU A 271 -26.10 26.07 35.01
CA LEU A 271 -25.35 24.82 35.16
C LEU A 271 -25.20 24.51 36.66
N SER A 272 -24.72 23.31 36.97
CA SER A 272 -24.37 22.86 38.34
C SER A 272 -23.40 23.83 39.04
N GLN A 273 -22.43 24.33 38.28
CA GLN A 273 -21.45 25.35 38.65
C GLN A 273 -22.00 26.79 38.79
N GLY A 274 -23.30 27.00 38.59
CA GLY A 274 -23.96 28.29 38.72
C GLY A 274 -24.42 28.87 37.37
N LYS A 275 -24.67 30.19 37.35
CA LYS A 275 -25.03 30.89 36.11
C LYS A 275 -23.77 31.12 35.27
N VAL A 276 -23.75 30.57 34.06
CA VAL A 276 -22.62 30.70 33.14
C VAL A 276 -23.07 31.46 31.88
N PRO A 277 -22.46 32.61 31.56
CA PRO A 277 -22.69 33.31 30.31
C PRO A 277 -21.94 32.61 29.17
N LEU A 278 -22.67 32.17 28.15
CA LEU A 278 -22.12 31.47 26.99
C LEU A 278 -22.36 32.25 25.70
N ARG A 279 -21.36 32.29 24.81
CA ARG A 279 -21.55 32.69 23.42
C ARG A 279 -21.52 31.46 22.52
N ILE A 280 -22.62 31.23 21.79
CA ILE A 280 -22.75 30.13 20.84
C ILE A 280 -22.63 30.68 19.42
N VAL A 281 -21.69 30.15 18.65
CA VAL A 281 -21.47 30.47 17.24
C VAL A 281 -21.81 29.23 16.40
N PRO A 282 -22.98 29.20 15.75
CA PRO A 282 -23.40 28.08 14.92
C PRO A 282 -22.86 28.18 13.48
N SER A 283 -22.50 27.04 12.90
CA SER A 283 -22.11 26.89 11.50
C SER A 283 -22.70 25.61 10.91
N VAL A 284 -23.06 25.63 9.62
CA VAL A 284 -23.61 24.45 8.93
C VAL A 284 -22.48 23.56 8.45
N LEU A 285 -22.55 22.26 8.76
CA LEU A 285 -21.71 21.26 8.12
C LEU A 285 -22.34 20.85 6.80
N ARG A 286 -21.54 20.89 5.72
CA ARG A 286 -21.98 20.47 4.39
C ARG A 286 -21.14 19.30 3.91
N GLY A 287 -21.80 18.34 3.29
CA GLY A 287 -21.15 17.24 2.58
C GLY A 287 -20.43 17.72 1.31
N GLY A 288 -19.70 16.82 0.66
CA GLY A 288 -19.00 17.12 -0.59
C GLY A 288 -19.91 17.50 -1.78
N ASP A 289 -21.19 17.19 -1.67
CA ASP A 289 -22.25 17.56 -2.63
C ASP A 289 -22.91 18.92 -2.31
N GLY A 290 -22.50 19.59 -1.24
CA GLY A 290 -23.04 20.87 -0.78
C GLY A 290 -24.33 20.75 0.05
N VAL A 291 -24.85 19.54 0.26
CA VAL A 291 -26.03 19.28 1.09
C VAL A 291 -25.65 19.48 2.55
N ALA A 292 -26.54 20.09 3.34
CA ALA A 292 -26.34 20.25 4.77
C ALA A 292 -26.47 18.88 5.45
N THR A 293 -25.42 18.43 6.13
CA THR A 293 -25.35 17.12 6.79
C THR A 293 -25.38 17.24 8.31
N GLY A 294 -25.47 18.47 8.84
CA GLY A 294 -25.45 18.72 10.26
C GLY A 294 -24.99 20.12 10.62
N MET A 295 -24.57 20.31 11.86
CA MET A 295 -24.12 21.60 12.39
C MET A 295 -22.91 21.47 13.31
N VAL A 296 -22.15 22.55 13.41
CA VAL A 296 -21.09 22.76 14.41
C VAL A 296 -21.46 23.98 15.24
N PHE A 297 -21.24 23.88 16.54
CA PHE A 297 -21.47 24.92 17.52
C PHE A 297 -20.15 25.14 18.27
N VAL A 298 -19.60 26.35 18.14
CA VAL A 298 -18.51 26.81 19.00
C VAL A 298 -19.14 27.52 20.19
N VAL A 299 -18.81 27.08 21.40
CA VAL A 299 -19.36 27.56 22.67
C VAL A 299 -18.22 28.20 23.46
N ALA A 300 -18.24 29.52 23.59
CA ALA A 300 -17.27 30.24 24.41
C ALA A 300 -17.87 30.55 25.79
N ASP A 301 -17.12 30.22 26.85
CA ASP A 301 -17.42 30.66 28.21
C ASP A 301 -16.95 32.11 28.39
N LEU A 302 -17.86 32.99 28.78
CA LEU A 302 -17.59 34.42 28.93
C LEU A 302 -17.34 34.86 30.38
N ARG A 303 -17.23 33.94 31.35
CA ARG A 303 -17.00 34.29 32.78
C ARG A 303 -15.77 35.18 32.93
N GLU A 304 -14.62 34.71 32.46
CA GLU A 304 -13.35 35.45 32.57
C GLU A 304 -13.39 36.77 31.80
N GLU A 305 -13.98 36.78 30.59
CA GLU A 305 -14.10 37.99 29.78
C GLU A 305 -14.95 39.07 30.49
N LYS A 306 -16.07 38.67 31.10
CA LYS A 306 -16.95 39.58 31.82
C LYS A 306 -16.33 40.07 33.13
N GLU A 307 -15.66 39.22 33.90
CA GLU A 307 -14.93 39.62 35.11
C GLU A 307 -13.84 40.66 34.80
N LEU A 308 -13.08 40.46 33.72
CA LEU A 308 -12.07 41.42 33.27
C LEU A 308 -12.67 42.74 32.79
N GLN A 309 -13.86 42.72 32.17
CA GLN A 309 -14.58 43.93 31.78
C GLN A 309 -15.08 44.71 32.99
N GLU A 310 -15.55 44.03 34.03
CA GLU A 310 -16.00 44.65 35.28
C GLU A 310 -14.84 45.26 36.07
N LEU A 311 -13.68 44.61 36.13
CA LEU A 311 -12.47 45.13 36.78
C LEU A 311 -11.87 46.36 36.08
N ARG A 312 -12.15 46.55 34.78
CA ARG A 312 -11.69 47.70 33.99
C ARG A 312 -12.68 48.87 34.01
N ARG A 313 -13.84 48.70 34.64
CA ARG A 313 -14.91 49.70 34.71
C ARG A 313 -14.82 50.51 36.00
#